data_AF-A0A453SHV8-F1
#
_entry.id   AF-A0A453SHV8-F1
#
_cell.length_a   1.000
_cell.length_b   1.000
_cell.length_c   1.000
_cell.angle_alpha   90.00
_cell.angle_beta   90.00
_cell.angle_gamma   90.00
#
_symmetry.space_group_name_H-M   'P 1'
#
loop_
_entity.id
_entity.type
_entity.pdbx_description
1 polymer ?
#
loop_
_entity_poly.entity_id
_entity_poly.type
_entity_poly.pdbx_seq_one_letter_code
_entity_poly.pdbx_strand_id
1 'polypeptide(L)'
;GYKDGSVLYSRIIDVIKFARKFICVENITWTQSFAKLTWSRISDLVITHFLSEAVPDEASKLIGFQDVIRSTTEFENTLRGMMFISPDRKDGKLTQFVDDVEVHFAVRKRNEILVKARYILVQYDYKNPLASDDHGDSVVDLLFQPEKCFISKSALQLMKLVHGALKDACLSSARVAKEFCYAARDALLLYKAIVPVQLEKQLNSISPVAAIIHNDFYHLSQEILGLAFEYRADFPSGQQKLVVFVDLAPIFSQMADGILRRQIQLAAANLSEAIDGADGFQNTHQSQHCESAKFSIEQVVFILEKIHIMWESVLPRSIYRRSMFHVLGPVFSRITKDMLLIDDMAAEETLQLQGLIHLALENLSSLFLSLVENDDDEKFLDHHTWVQLDESIPSLKKFRKLAELLDMSLKSITAAWESGELANCGFTSSEMRNFIKAIFADSPLRKECLGWIVATPA
;
A
#
# COMPACT_ATOMS: atom_id res chain seq x y z
N GLY A 1 -15.14 -32.79 -28.04
CA GLY A 1 -14.54 -34.06 -27.58
C GLY A 1 -13.11 -34.07 -28.05
N TYR A 2 -12.16 -34.16 -27.12
CA TYR A 2 -10.74 -34.21 -27.46
C TYR A 2 -10.52 -35.39 -28.41
N LYS A 3 -10.07 -35.11 -29.63
CA LYS A 3 -9.61 -36.14 -30.54
C LYS A 3 -8.21 -36.50 -30.06
N ASP A 4 -8.01 -37.74 -29.68
CA ASP A 4 -6.72 -38.35 -29.27
C ASP A 4 -5.60 -38.23 -30.32
N GLY A 5 -5.87 -37.63 -31.48
CA GLY A 5 -4.91 -37.43 -32.57
C GLY A 5 -4.82 -38.62 -33.52
N SER A 6 -5.49 -39.74 -33.23
CA SER A 6 -5.40 -41.00 -33.99
C SER A 6 -5.62 -40.81 -35.50
N VAL A 7 -6.64 -40.04 -35.89
CA VAL A 7 -6.94 -39.75 -37.31
C VAL A 7 -5.83 -38.93 -37.98
N LEU A 8 -5.26 -37.96 -37.27
CA LEU A 8 -4.16 -37.14 -37.79
C LEU A 8 -2.92 -38.01 -37.99
N TYR A 9 -2.55 -38.77 -36.96
CA TYR A 9 -1.39 -39.67 -36.99
C TYR A 9 -1.50 -40.73 -38.09
N SER A 10 -2.69 -41.33 -38.25
CA SER A 10 -2.96 -42.30 -39.32
C SER A 10 -2.73 -41.69 -40.72
N ARG A 11 -3.23 -40.48 -40.97
CA ARG A 11 -3.01 -39.79 -42.25
C ARG A 11 -1.54 -39.45 -42.50
N ILE A 12 -0.81 -39.01 -41.47
CA ILE A 12 0.64 -38.74 -41.60
C ILE A 12 1.39 -40.04 -41.93
N ILE A 13 1.04 -41.14 -41.27
CA ILE A 13 1.59 -42.47 -41.55
C ILE A 13 1.33 -42.86 -43.01
N ASP A 14 0.12 -42.64 -43.53
CA ASP A 14 -0.22 -43.00 -44.91
C ASP A 14 0.58 -42.17 -45.93
N VAL A 15 0.79 -40.88 -45.67
CA VAL A 15 1.65 -40.02 -46.50
C VAL A 15 3.10 -40.51 -46.47
N ILE A 16 3.61 -40.90 -45.30
CA ILE A 16 4.97 -41.44 -45.16
C ILE A 16 5.11 -42.78 -45.89
N LYS A 17 4.11 -43.68 -45.79
CA LYS A 17 4.07 -44.94 -46.55
C LYS A 17 4.07 -44.68 -48.06
N PHE A 18 3.29 -43.71 -48.52
CA PHE A 18 3.27 -43.29 -49.92
C PHE A 18 4.66 -42.81 -50.38
N ALA A 19 5.28 -41.90 -49.63
CA ALA A 19 6.62 -41.41 -49.93
C ALA A 19 7.66 -42.55 -49.93
N ARG A 20 7.58 -43.48 -48.97
CA ARG A 20 8.45 -44.65 -48.91
C ARG A 20 8.33 -45.53 -50.15
N LYS A 21 7.11 -45.79 -50.62
CA LYS A 21 6.85 -46.65 -51.79
C LYS A 21 7.24 -45.99 -53.11
N PHE A 22 6.83 -44.75 -53.33
CA PHE A 22 6.92 -44.11 -54.65
C PHE A 22 8.10 -43.15 -54.81
N ILE A 23 8.62 -42.57 -53.72
CA ILE A 23 9.78 -41.65 -53.76
C ILE A 23 11.05 -42.39 -53.36
N CYS A 24 11.00 -43.13 -52.24
CA CYS A 24 12.18 -43.83 -51.71
C CYS A 24 12.39 -45.22 -52.32
N VAL A 25 11.44 -45.72 -53.12
CA VAL A 25 11.47 -47.05 -53.77
C VAL A 25 11.81 -48.16 -52.76
N GLU A 26 11.23 -48.06 -51.56
CA GLU A 26 11.47 -48.98 -50.43
C GLU A 26 12.92 -49.06 -49.94
N ASN A 27 13.81 -48.18 -50.42
CA ASN A 27 15.19 -48.10 -49.98
C ASN A 27 15.28 -47.41 -48.61
N ILE A 28 15.90 -48.12 -47.66
CA ILE A 28 16.05 -47.67 -46.27
C ILE A 28 16.91 -46.39 -46.19
N THR A 29 17.99 -46.29 -46.98
CA THR A 29 18.89 -45.13 -46.96
C THR A 29 18.22 -43.86 -47.48
N TRP A 30 17.37 -43.99 -48.51
CA TRP A 30 16.59 -42.88 -49.06
C TRP A 30 15.48 -42.47 -48.10
N THR A 31 14.84 -43.43 -47.44
CA THR A 31 13.83 -43.17 -46.40
C THR A 31 14.42 -42.38 -45.24
N GLN A 32 15.62 -42.75 -44.77
CA GLN A 32 16.33 -42.02 -43.71
C GLN A 32 16.76 -40.61 -44.15
N SER A 33 17.20 -40.45 -45.39
CA SER A 33 17.58 -39.13 -45.95
C SER A 33 16.36 -38.22 -46.07
N PHE A 34 15.24 -38.75 -46.56
CA PHE A 34 13.96 -38.05 -46.64
C PHE A 34 13.45 -37.66 -45.25
N ALA A 35 13.56 -38.55 -44.27
CA ALA A 35 13.14 -38.26 -42.90
C ALA A 35 14.00 -37.17 -42.24
N LYS A 36 15.33 -37.18 -42.42
CA LYS A 36 16.22 -36.11 -41.94
C LYS A 36 15.83 -34.72 -42.46
N LEU A 37 15.30 -34.64 -43.68
CA LEU A 37 14.86 -33.39 -44.31
C LEU A 37 13.47 -32.93 -43.86
N THR A 38 12.60 -33.85 -43.44
CA THR A 38 11.16 -33.57 -43.28
C THR A 38 10.67 -33.69 -41.84
N TRP A 39 11.26 -34.57 -41.01
CA TRP A 39 10.75 -34.89 -39.68
C TRP A 39 10.72 -33.69 -38.73
N SER A 40 11.72 -32.82 -38.76
CA SER A 40 11.76 -31.61 -37.92
C SER A 40 10.53 -30.72 -38.18
N ARG A 41 10.25 -30.43 -39.45
CA ARG A 41 9.11 -29.61 -39.85
C ARG A 41 7.76 -30.30 -39.59
N ILE A 42 7.66 -31.61 -39.81
CA ILE A 42 6.44 -32.37 -39.53
C ILE A 42 6.15 -32.34 -38.02
N SER A 43 7.15 -32.64 -37.19
CA SER A 43 7.00 -32.64 -35.73
C SER A 43 6.66 -31.25 -35.19
N ASP A 44 7.27 -30.18 -35.71
CA ASP A 44 6.91 -28.80 -35.34
C ASP A 44 5.45 -28.48 -35.67
N LEU A 45 4.98 -28.84 -36.87
CA LEU A 45 3.59 -28.60 -37.27
C LEU A 45 2.60 -29.39 -36.41
N VAL A 46 2.92 -30.63 -36.03
CA VAL A 46 2.10 -31.44 -35.12
C VAL A 46 2.07 -30.80 -33.72
N ILE A 47 3.21 -30.30 -33.23
CA ILE A 47 3.26 -29.61 -31.94
C ILE A 47 2.40 -28.35 -31.97
N THR A 48 2.63 -27.46 -32.94
CA THR A 48 1.95 -26.17 -33.00
C THR A 48 0.45 -26.29 -33.24
N HIS A 49 0.01 -27.15 -34.17
CA HIS A 49 -1.39 -27.19 -34.61
C HIS A 49 -2.23 -28.27 -33.95
N PHE A 50 -1.63 -29.19 -33.20
CA PHE A 50 -2.36 -30.25 -32.51
C PHE A 50 -1.98 -30.35 -31.02
N LEU A 51 -0.74 -30.68 -30.69
CA LEU A 51 -0.39 -31.00 -29.30
C LEU A 51 -0.50 -29.78 -28.37
N SER A 52 -0.05 -28.59 -28.81
CA SER A 52 -0.14 -27.35 -28.05
C SER A 52 -1.60 -26.90 -27.82
N GLU A 53 -2.46 -27.08 -28.81
CA GLU A 53 -3.89 -26.78 -28.72
C GLU A 53 -4.65 -27.82 -27.86
N ALA A 54 -4.11 -29.04 -27.78
CA ALA A 54 -4.69 -30.10 -26.96
C ALA A 54 -4.31 -29.98 -25.47
N VAL A 55 -3.33 -29.15 -25.10
CA VAL A 55 -2.98 -28.92 -23.68
C VAL A 55 -4.19 -28.32 -22.97
N PRO A 56 -4.71 -28.96 -21.90
CA PRO A 56 -5.93 -28.51 -21.26
C PRO A 56 -5.83 -27.13 -20.61
N ASP A 57 -6.95 -26.42 -20.51
CA ASP A 57 -7.05 -25.14 -19.79
C ASP A 57 -7.40 -25.30 -18.29
N GLU A 58 -7.65 -26.53 -17.82
CA GLU A 58 -8.01 -26.82 -16.43
C GLU A 58 -7.25 -28.05 -15.92
N ALA A 59 -6.83 -28.00 -14.65
CA ALA A 59 -6.07 -29.09 -14.03
C ALA A 59 -6.85 -30.41 -14.01
N SER A 60 -8.17 -30.36 -13.80
CA SER A 60 -9.06 -31.54 -13.81
C SER A 60 -9.06 -32.29 -15.15
N LYS A 61 -8.77 -31.58 -16.26
CA LYS A 61 -8.77 -32.13 -17.62
C LYS A 61 -7.43 -32.72 -18.03
N LEU A 62 -6.37 -32.58 -17.23
CA LEU A 62 -5.06 -33.22 -17.45
C LEU A 62 -5.18 -34.75 -17.51
N ILE A 63 -6.12 -35.33 -16.77
CA ILE A 63 -6.38 -36.78 -16.79
C ILE A 63 -6.79 -37.25 -18.20
N GLY A 64 -7.59 -36.45 -18.92
CA GLY A 64 -8.00 -36.75 -20.30
C GLY A 64 -6.87 -36.61 -21.33
N PHE A 65 -5.76 -35.97 -20.99
CA PHE A 65 -4.60 -35.85 -21.89
C PHE A 65 -3.80 -37.16 -21.99
N GLN A 66 -4.04 -38.13 -21.11
CA GLN A 66 -3.40 -39.45 -21.15
C GLN A 66 -3.64 -40.19 -22.48
N ASP A 67 -4.83 -40.02 -23.09
CA ASP A 67 -5.12 -40.61 -24.40
C ASP A 67 -4.29 -39.99 -25.53
N VAL A 68 -3.98 -38.69 -25.43
CA VAL A 68 -3.09 -37.97 -26.36
C VAL A 68 -1.65 -38.43 -26.17
N ILE A 69 -1.18 -38.58 -24.92
CA ILE A 69 0.16 -39.11 -24.60
C ILE A 69 0.33 -40.50 -25.22
N ARG A 70 -0.64 -41.39 -25.00
CA ARG A 70 -0.62 -42.76 -25.53
C ARG A 70 -0.57 -42.77 -27.06
N SER A 71 -1.47 -42.04 -27.71
CA SER A 71 -1.56 -42.01 -29.18
C SER A 71 -0.33 -41.39 -29.84
N THR A 72 0.24 -40.34 -29.23
CA THR A 72 1.49 -39.70 -29.69
C THR A 72 2.67 -40.65 -29.59
N THR A 73 2.77 -41.39 -28.48
CA THR A 73 3.84 -42.35 -28.24
C THR A 73 3.73 -43.54 -29.19
N GLU A 74 2.52 -44.05 -29.46
CA GLU A 74 2.28 -45.11 -30.43
C GLU A 74 2.63 -44.67 -31.85
N PHE A 75 2.30 -43.43 -32.21
CA PHE A 75 2.68 -42.84 -33.49
C PHE A 75 4.21 -42.78 -33.67
N GLU A 76 4.96 -42.24 -32.70
CA GLU A 76 6.43 -42.22 -32.78
C GLU A 76 7.04 -43.63 -32.79
N ASN A 77 6.48 -44.59 -32.04
CA ASN A 77 6.90 -45.98 -32.08
C ASN A 77 6.69 -46.60 -33.47
N THR A 78 5.58 -46.28 -34.14
CA THR A 78 5.29 -46.72 -35.51
C THR A 78 6.31 -46.17 -36.50
N LEU A 79 6.65 -44.88 -36.38
CA LEU A 79 7.67 -44.25 -37.22
C LEU A 79 9.07 -44.81 -36.97
N ARG A 80 9.39 -45.19 -35.73
CA ARG A 80 10.63 -45.90 -35.38
C ARG A 80 10.68 -47.28 -36.02
N GLY A 81 9.58 -48.04 -35.99
CA GLY A 81 9.46 -49.33 -36.67
C GLY A 81 9.61 -49.23 -38.20
N MET A 82 9.26 -48.08 -38.77
CA MET A 82 9.46 -47.79 -40.20
C MET A 82 10.86 -47.29 -40.55
N MET A 83 11.78 -47.17 -39.58
CA MET A 83 13.10 -46.54 -39.71
C MET A 83 13.05 -45.09 -40.23
N PHE A 84 11.91 -44.41 -40.01
CA PHE A 84 11.73 -43.01 -40.38
C PHE A 84 12.37 -42.09 -39.34
N ILE A 85 12.22 -42.42 -38.06
CA ILE A 85 12.93 -41.73 -36.97
C ILE A 85 14.02 -42.66 -36.44
N SER A 86 15.08 -42.06 -35.91
CA SER A 86 16.15 -42.77 -35.21
C SER A 86 15.60 -43.75 -34.17
N PRO A 87 16.21 -44.94 -34.03
CA PRO A 87 15.87 -45.86 -32.96
C PRO A 87 16.27 -45.38 -31.57
N ASP A 88 17.13 -44.36 -31.46
CA ASP A 88 17.47 -43.74 -30.18
C ASP A 88 16.25 -43.01 -29.60
N ARG A 89 15.93 -43.28 -28.32
CA ARG A 89 14.82 -42.62 -27.61
C ARG A 89 15.02 -41.11 -27.49
N LYS A 90 16.26 -40.62 -27.60
CA LYS A 90 16.59 -39.19 -27.47
C LYS A 90 16.06 -38.31 -28.61
N ASP A 91 15.61 -38.90 -29.72
CA ASP A 91 15.08 -38.17 -30.89
C ASP A 91 13.54 -38.10 -30.93
N GLY A 92 12.85 -38.60 -29.90
CA GLY A 92 11.39 -38.58 -29.78
C GLY A 92 10.85 -37.21 -29.40
N LYS A 93 10.85 -36.26 -30.34
CA LYS A 93 10.47 -34.86 -30.13
C LYS A 93 9.01 -34.70 -29.69
N LEU A 94 8.08 -35.51 -30.22
CA LEU A 94 6.67 -35.47 -29.82
C LEU A 94 6.44 -36.17 -28.48
N THR A 95 7.10 -37.30 -28.23
CA THR A 95 7.04 -37.97 -26.92
C THR A 95 7.60 -37.07 -25.82
N GLN A 96 8.73 -36.39 -26.07
CA GLN A 96 9.27 -35.41 -25.12
C GLN A 96 8.29 -34.27 -24.83
N PHE A 97 7.60 -33.75 -25.84
CA PHE A 97 6.60 -32.70 -25.64
C PHE A 97 5.43 -33.15 -24.77
N VAL A 98 4.87 -34.34 -25.03
CA VAL A 98 3.71 -34.84 -24.26
C VAL A 98 4.09 -35.30 -22.84
N ASP A 99 5.33 -35.74 -22.64
CA ASP A 99 5.88 -36.04 -21.31
C ASP A 99 6.02 -34.76 -20.46
N ASP A 100 6.29 -33.62 -21.09
CA ASP A 100 6.38 -32.29 -20.45
C ASP A 100 5.05 -31.52 -20.42
N VAL A 101 3.90 -32.19 -20.63
CA VAL A 101 2.57 -31.52 -20.65
C VAL A 101 2.29 -30.72 -19.37
N GLU A 102 2.70 -31.21 -18.19
CA GLU A 102 2.52 -30.48 -16.93
C GLU A 102 3.30 -29.16 -16.92
N VAL A 103 4.48 -29.13 -17.56
CA VAL A 103 5.29 -27.91 -17.68
C VAL A 103 4.61 -26.93 -18.63
N HIS A 104 4.12 -27.40 -19.78
CA HIS A 104 3.39 -26.57 -20.73
C HIS A 104 2.11 -25.97 -20.13
N PHE A 105 1.34 -26.79 -19.40
CA PHE A 105 0.17 -26.36 -18.67
C PHE A 105 0.51 -25.30 -17.62
N ALA A 106 1.52 -25.57 -16.78
CA ALA A 106 1.95 -24.68 -15.72
C ALA A 106 2.42 -23.31 -16.25
N VAL A 107 3.23 -23.30 -17.31
CA VAL A 107 3.71 -22.06 -17.95
C VAL A 107 2.55 -21.26 -18.56
N ARG A 108 1.62 -21.91 -19.27
CA ARG A 108 0.44 -21.26 -19.84
C ARG A 108 -0.41 -20.60 -18.76
N LYS A 109 -0.69 -21.32 -17.68
CA LYS A 109 -1.48 -20.81 -16.55
C LYS A 109 -0.79 -19.70 -15.78
N ARG A 110 0.51 -19.83 -15.52
CA ARG A 110 1.30 -18.75 -14.93
C ARG A 110 1.21 -17.47 -15.75
N ASN A 111 1.37 -17.57 -17.07
CA ASN A 111 1.24 -16.41 -17.96
C ASN A 111 -0.17 -15.82 -17.93
N GLU A 112 -1.22 -16.65 -17.90
CA GLU A 112 -2.60 -16.19 -17.78
C GLU A 112 -2.83 -15.39 -16.49
N ILE A 113 -2.35 -15.90 -15.35
CA ILE A 113 -2.42 -15.22 -14.05
C ILE A 113 -1.70 -13.87 -14.11
N LEU A 114 -0.48 -13.83 -14.64
CA LEU A 114 0.30 -12.59 -14.71
C LEU A 114 -0.29 -11.55 -15.67
N VAL A 115 -0.89 -11.99 -16.78
CA VAL A 115 -1.61 -11.10 -17.71
C VAL A 115 -2.85 -10.51 -17.01
N LYS A 116 -3.62 -11.33 -16.28
CA LYS A 116 -4.76 -10.86 -15.48
C LYS A 116 -4.33 -9.88 -14.40
N ALA A 117 -3.26 -10.20 -13.65
CA ALA A 117 -2.70 -9.30 -12.65
C ALA A 117 -2.32 -7.95 -13.28
N ARG A 118 -1.57 -7.97 -14.39
CA ARG A 118 -1.20 -6.74 -15.10
C ARG A 118 -2.41 -5.94 -15.57
N TYR A 119 -3.46 -6.59 -16.07
CA TYR A 119 -4.69 -5.92 -16.48
C TYR A 119 -5.35 -5.18 -15.30
N ILE A 120 -5.49 -5.85 -14.16
CA ILE A 120 -6.04 -5.27 -12.92
C ILE A 120 -5.22 -4.05 -12.46
N LEU A 121 -3.89 -4.14 -12.54
CA LEU A 121 -2.98 -3.09 -12.07
C LEU A 121 -2.92 -1.90 -13.03
N VAL A 122 -2.96 -2.13 -14.34
CA VAL A 122 -2.98 -1.02 -15.33
C VAL A 122 -4.31 -0.27 -15.25
N GLN A 123 -5.42 -0.98 -15.06
CA GLN A 123 -6.75 -0.40 -14.85
C GLN A 123 -7.05 -0.11 -13.38
N TYR A 124 -6.06 0.39 -12.65
CA TYR A 124 -6.16 0.60 -11.20
C TYR A 124 -7.40 1.46 -10.83
N ASP A 125 -8.39 0.85 -10.17
CA ASP A 125 -9.66 1.49 -9.78
C ASP A 125 -9.66 1.87 -8.29
N TYR A 126 -9.38 3.15 -8.07
CA TYR A 126 -9.43 3.82 -6.77
C TYR A 126 -10.65 4.73 -6.61
N LYS A 127 -11.54 4.82 -7.62
CA LYS A 127 -12.64 5.81 -7.61
C LYS A 127 -13.76 5.42 -6.66
N ASN A 128 -13.95 4.11 -6.47
CA ASN A 128 -14.96 3.54 -5.60
C ASN A 128 -14.27 2.61 -4.61
N PRO A 129 -13.56 3.14 -3.61
CA PRO A 129 -12.88 2.30 -2.64
C PRO A 129 -13.90 1.49 -1.84
N LEU A 130 -13.53 0.28 -1.47
CA LEU A 130 -14.38 -0.65 -0.73
C LEU A 130 -13.87 -0.76 0.69
N ALA A 131 -14.78 -0.87 1.65
CA ALA A 131 -14.40 -1.20 3.02
C ALA A 131 -13.83 -2.62 3.07
N SER A 132 -12.77 -2.83 3.86
CA SER A 132 -12.13 -4.13 4.06
C SER A 132 -13.07 -5.19 4.70
N ASP A 133 -14.18 -4.77 5.32
CA ASP A 133 -15.04 -5.58 6.20
C ASP A 133 -16.42 -5.94 5.63
N ASP A 134 -16.64 -5.85 4.31
CA ASP A 134 -17.85 -6.45 3.71
C ASP A 134 -17.65 -7.98 3.64
N HIS A 135 -17.72 -8.62 4.82
CA HIS A 135 -17.44 -10.03 5.11
C HIS A 135 -18.47 -11.02 4.52
N GLY A 136 -18.99 -10.74 3.33
CA GLY A 136 -19.53 -11.78 2.45
C GLY A 136 -18.43 -12.51 1.66
N ASP A 137 -17.24 -11.92 1.53
CA ASP A 137 -16.25 -12.30 0.51
C ASP A 137 -14.79 -12.36 1.02
N SER A 138 -14.55 -12.17 2.32
CA SER A 138 -13.21 -12.37 2.92
C SER A 138 -12.92 -13.86 2.97
N VAL A 139 -11.92 -14.30 2.22
CA VAL A 139 -11.62 -15.73 2.01
C VAL A 139 -10.80 -16.32 3.17
N VAL A 140 -10.20 -15.47 4.02
CA VAL A 140 -9.35 -15.88 5.16
C VAL A 140 -9.92 -15.40 6.49
N ASP A 141 -9.95 -16.29 7.48
CA ASP A 141 -10.01 -15.90 8.90
C ASP A 141 -8.61 -15.40 9.31
N LEU A 142 -8.38 -14.10 9.18
CA LEU A 142 -7.14 -13.49 9.65
C LEU A 142 -7.00 -13.67 11.16
N LEU A 143 -5.87 -14.23 11.63
CA LEU A 143 -5.53 -14.33 13.06
C LEU A 143 -5.48 -12.96 13.77
N PHE A 144 -5.31 -11.89 13.00
CA PHE A 144 -5.38 -10.50 13.46
C PHE A 144 -6.36 -9.78 12.53
N GLN A 145 -7.54 -9.40 13.04
CA GLN A 145 -8.47 -8.57 12.28
C GLN A 145 -7.89 -7.15 12.20
N PRO A 146 -7.47 -6.68 11.02
CA PRO A 146 -7.03 -5.30 10.89
C PRO A 146 -8.22 -4.36 11.13
N GLU A 147 -7.94 -3.16 11.63
CA GLU A 147 -8.95 -2.11 11.69
C GLU A 147 -9.53 -1.83 10.30
N LYS A 148 -10.84 -1.54 10.26
CA LYS A 148 -11.57 -1.19 9.04
C LYS A 148 -10.87 -0.07 8.28
N CYS A 149 -10.57 -0.32 7.01
CA CYS A 149 -10.02 0.66 6.10
C CYS A 149 -10.64 0.54 4.72
N PHE A 150 -10.47 1.59 3.92
CA PHE A 150 -10.94 1.64 2.54
C PHE A 150 -9.79 1.32 1.58
N ILE A 151 -9.96 0.26 0.79
CA ILE A 151 -8.98 -0.24 -0.19
C ILE A 151 -9.51 -0.07 -1.61
N SER A 152 -8.60 -0.08 -2.58
CA SER A 152 -8.95 -0.07 -4.00
C SER A 152 -9.60 -1.39 -4.42
N LYS A 153 -10.46 -1.33 -5.45
CA LYS A 153 -11.01 -2.56 -6.05
C LYS A 153 -9.91 -3.41 -6.68
N SER A 154 -8.84 -2.79 -7.16
CA SER A 154 -7.71 -3.48 -7.77
C SER A 154 -6.90 -4.29 -6.76
N ALA A 155 -6.69 -3.80 -5.54
CA ALA A 155 -6.02 -4.58 -4.49
C ALA A 155 -6.86 -5.81 -4.10
N LEU A 156 -8.17 -5.65 -3.94
CA LEU A 156 -9.09 -6.76 -3.67
C LEU A 156 -9.10 -7.80 -4.80
N GLN A 157 -9.24 -7.36 -6.06
CA GLN A 157 -9.23 -8.25 -7.23
C GLN A 157 -7.90 -8.97 -7.39
N LEU A 158 -6.78 -8.30 -7.11
CA LEU A 158 -5.46 -8.92 -7.12
C LEU A 158 -5.36 -10.01 -6.05
N MET A 159 -5.81 -9.74 -4.82
CA MET A 159 -5.78 -10.73 -3.75
C MET A 159 -6.68 -11.93 -4.08
N LYS A 160 -7.88 -11.70 -4.63
CA LYS A 160 -8.74 -12.78 -5.15
C LYS A 160 -8.04 -13.65 -6.21
N LEU A 161 -7.27 -13.04 -7.11
CA LEU A 161 -6.47 -13.76 -8.10
C LEU A 161 -5.34 -14.59 -7.45
N VAL A 162 -4.69 -14.05 -6.40
CA VAL A 162 -3.67 -14.75 -5.60
C VAL A 162 -4.27 -15.97 -4.89
N HIS A 163 -5.40 -15.81 -4.20
CA HIS A 163 -6.13 -16.93 -3.59
C HIS A 163 -6.53 -17.98 -4.63
N GLY A 164 -7.06 -17.56 -5.78
CA GLY A 164 -7.41 -18.48 -6.87
C GLY A 164 -6.22 -19.32 -7.32
N ALA A 165 -5.06 -18.68 -7.55
CA ALA A 165 -3.83 -19.37 -7.93
C ALA A 165 -3.34 -20.36 -6.85
N LEU A 166 -3.44 -20.01 -5.57
CA LEU A 166 -3.04 -20.88 -4.47
C LEU A 166 -4.01 -22.05 -4.25
N LYS A 167 -5.33 -21.83 -4.38
CA LYS A 167 -6.35 -22.90 -4.36
C LYS A 167 -6.11 -23.91 -5.48
N ASP A 168 -5.88 -23.42 -6.70
CA ASP A 168 -5.56 -24.29 -7.83
C ASP A 168 -4.24 -25.06 -7.60
N ALA A 169 -3.29 -24.46 -6.90
CA ALA A 169 -2.02 -25.10 -6.56
C ALA A 169 -2.19 -26.25 -5.54
N CYS A 170 -3.08 -26.11 -4.55
CA CYS A 170 -3.41 -27.20 -3.62
C CYS A 170 -3.97 -28.44 -4.33
N LEU A 171 -4.70 -28.24 -5.43
CA LEU A 171 -5.30 -29.32 -6.22
C LEU A 171 -4.37 -29.90 -7.29
N SER A 172 -3.15 -29.38 -7.42
CA SER A 172 -2.25 -29.67 -8.54
C SER A 172 -1.06 -30.56 -8.15
N SER A 173 -0.36 -31.12 -9.15
CA SER A 173 0.90 -31.83 -8.93
C SER A 173 1.97 -30.89 -8.34
N ALA A 174 2.98 -31.44 -7.65
CA ALA A 174 4.03 -30.62 -7.01
C ALA A 174 4.77 -29.70 -7.99
N ARG A 175 4.90 -30.10 -9.27
CA ARG A 175 5.54 -29.28 -10.32
C ARG A 175 4.67 -28.10 -10.72
N VAL A 176 3.38 -28.33 -10.97
CA VAL A 176 2.41 -27.31 -11.35
C VAL A 176 2.15 -26.34 -10.18
N ALA A 177 1.98 -26.86 -8.97
CA ALA A 177 1.76 -26.08 -7.76
C ALA A 177 2.89 -25.07 -7.51
N LYS A 178 4.14 -25.46 -7.78
CA LYS A 178 5.31 -24.59 -7.68
C LYS A 178 5.22 -23.37 -8.61
N GLU A 179 4.85 -23.57 -9.87
CA GLU A 179 4.69 -22.46 -10.82
C GLU A 179 3.52 -21.55 -10.45
N PHE A 180 2.45 -22.08 -9.87
CA PHE A 180 1.31 -21.28 -9.41
C PHE A 180 1.68 -20.43 -8.17
N CYS A 181 2.48 -20.98 -7.24
CA CYS A 181 3.08 -20.18 -6.17
C CYS A 181 3.92 -19.03 -6.72
N TYR A 182 4.75 -19.30 -7.74
CA TYR A 182 5.54 -18.24 -8.36
C TYR A 182 4.67 -17.21 -9.06
N ALA A 183 3.61 -17.62 -9.76
CA ALA A 183 2.65 -16.71 -10.38
C ALA A 183 1.96 -15.81 -9.36
N ALA A 184 1.49 -16.38 -8.24
CA ALA A 184 0.86 -15.64 -7.15
C ALA A 184 1.81 -14.63 -6.51
N ARG A 185 3.05 -15.06 -6.24
CA ARG A 185 4.11 -14.21 -5.69
C ARG A 185 4.48 -13.07 -6.65
N ASP A 186 4.66 -13.40 -7.93
CA ASP A 186 4.99 -12.44 -8.98
C ASP A 186 3.86 -11.42 -9.17
N ALA A 187 2.59 -11.82 -9.03
CA ALA A 187 1.45 -10.91 -9.08
C ALA A 187 1.48 -9.84 -7.97
N LEU A 188 1.84 -10.22 -6.74
CA LEU A 188 2.07 -9.27 -5.64
C LEU A 188 3.26 -8.35 -5.95
N LEU A 189 4.38 -8.90 -6.43
CA LEU A 189 5.55 -8.10 -6.79
C LEU A 189 5.26 -7.11 -7.93
N LEU A 190 4.37 -7.46 -8.87
CA LEU A 190 3.89 -6.56 -9.91
C LEU A 190 3.11 -5.38 -9.32
N TYR A 191 2.26 -5.59 -8.31
CA TYR A 191 1.57 -4.49 -7.62
C TYR A 191 2.58 -3.49 -7.06
N LYS A 192 3.57 -3.99 -6.31
CA LYS A 192 4.64 -3.19 -5.72
C LYS A 192 5.41 -2.38 -6.79
N ALA A 193 5.65 -2.96 -7.97
CA ALA A 193 6.42 -2.32 -9.03
C ALA A 193 5.61 -1.32 -9.87
N ILE A 194 4.32 -1.57 -10.10
CA ILE A 194 3.51 -0.81 -11.06
C ILE A 194 2.78 0.35 -10.37
N VAL A 195 2.06 0.09 -9.27
CA VAL A 195 1.13 1.07 -8.69
C VAL A 195 1.82 2.36 -8.23
N PRO A 196 2.96 2.32 -7.49
CA PRO A 196 3.65 3.54 -7.06
C PRO A 196 4.16 4.39 -8.23
N VAL A 197 4.60 3.75 -9.32
CA VAL A 197 5.11 4.45 -10.51
C VAL A 197 3.96 5.04 -11.31
N GLN A 198 2.87 4.29 -11.48
CA GLN A 198 1.69 4.75 -12.22
C GLN A 198 1.01 5.96 -11.58
N LEU A 199 1.04 6.04 -10.24
CA LEU A 199 0.34 7.07 -9.46
C LEU A 199 1.30 8.06 -8.79
N GLU A 200 2.51 8.20 -9.32
CA GLU A 200 3.56 9.05 -8.76
C GLU A 200 3.09 10.51 -8.59
N LYS A 201 2.35 11.05 -9.57
CA LYS A 201 1.83 12.42 -9.50
C LYS A 201 0.91 12.62 -8.29
N GLN A 202 0.04 11.65 -8.03
CA GLN A 202 -0.89 11.66 -6.91
C GLN A 202 -0.13 11.50 -5.59
N LEU A 203 0.91 10.67 -5.55
CA LEU A 203 1.78 10.49 -4.38
C LEU A 203 2.64 11.72 -4.05
N ASN A 204 2.89 12.59 -5.04
CA ASN A 204 3.63 13.84 -4.89
C ASN A 204 2.75 15.02 -4.42
N SER A 205 1.45 14.79 -4.19
CA SER A 205 0.49 15.79 -3.72
C SER A 205 -0.31 15.25 -2.54
N ILE A 206 -0.91 16.11 -1.73
CA ILE A 206 -1.86 15.69 -0.69
C ILE A 206 -3.14 15.22 -1.39
N SER A 207 -3.36 13.91 -1.42
CA SER A 207 -4.43 13.28 -2.21
C SER A 207 -5.08 12.13 -1.45
N PRO A 208 -6.42 11.96 -1.55
CA PRO A 208 -7.10 10.80 -0.98
C PRO A 208 -6.61 9.49 -1.60
N VAL A 209 -6.12 9.53 -2.85
CA VAL A 209 -5.57 8.36 -3.54
C VAL A 209 -4.34 7.81 -2.83
N ALA A 210 -3.49 8.68 -2.25
CA ALA A 210 -2.31 8.23 -1.53
C ALA A 210 -2.66 7.48 -0.23
N ALA A 211 -3.72 7.90 0.46
CA ALA A 211 -4.26 7.19 1.63
C ALA A 211 -4.83 5.81 1.24
N ILE A 212 -5.51 5.71 0.09
CA ILE A 212 -5.98 4.42 -0.44
C ILE A 212 -4.80 3.50 -0.77
N ILE A 213 -3.75 4.00 -1.43
CA ILE A 213 -2.57 3.18 -1.75
C ILE A 213 -1.85 2.73 -0.47
N HIS A 214 -1.76 3.59 0.55
CA HIS A 214 -1.26 3.19 1.87
C HIS A 214 -2.08 2.01 2.43
N ASN A 215 -3.42 2.13 2.43
CA ASN A 215 -4.30 1.08 2.91
C ASN A 215 -4.17 -0.21 2.10
N ASP A 216 -4.04 -0.13 0.77
CA ASP A 216 -3.81 -1.30 -0.07
C ASP A 216 -2.53 -2.03 0.34
N PHE A 217 -1.40 -1.33 0.45
CA PHE A 217 -0.14 -1.96 0.87
C PHE A 217 -0.24 -2.53 2.29
N TYR A 218 -0.94 -1.83 3.19
CA TYR A 218 -1.18 -2.29 4.56
C TYR A 218 -2.04 -3.55 4.59
N HIS A 219 -3.18 -3.55 3.90
CA HIS A 219 -4.10 -4.68 3.81
C HIS A 219 -3.45 -5.89 3.13
N LEU A 220 -2.79 -5.70 1.98
CA LEU A 220 -2.05 -6.77 1.30
C LEU A 220 -0.96 -7.36 2.21
N SER A 221 -0.28 -6.54 3.02
CA SER A 221 0.69 -7.04 4.00
C SER A 221 0.06 -7.98 5.02
N GLN A 222 -1.16 -7.70 5.50
CA GLN A 222 -1.85 -8.54 6.48
C GLN A 222 -2.34 -9.84 5.83
N GLU A 223 -2.98 -9.75 4.66
CA GLU A 223 -3.44 -10.91 3.88
C GLU A 223 -2.30 -11.87 3.58
N ILE A 224 -1.13 -11.35 3.15
CA ILE A 224 0.07 -12.16 2.87
C ILE A 224 0.46 -13.04 4.06
N LEU A 225 0.33 -12.55 5.30
CA LEU A 225 0.65 -13.33 6.51
C LEU A 225 -0.36 -14.46 6.73
N GLY A 226 -1.62 -14.27 6.30
CA GLY A 226 -2.69 -15.26 6.38
C GLY A 226 -2.57 -16.41 5.37
N LEU A 227 -1.98 -16.17 4.19
CA LEU A 227 -1.90 -17.17 3.11
C LEU A 227 -1.22 -18.47 3.54
N ALA A 228 -0.16 -18.37 4.36
CA ALA A 228 0.55 -19.52 4.88
C ALA A 228 -0.29 -20.35 5.86
N PHE A 229 -1.20 -19.70 6.58
CA PHE A 229 -2.09 -20.39 7.51
C PHE A 229 -3.21 -21.11 6.76
N GLU A 230 -3.78 -20.47 5.75
CA GLU A 230 -4.90 -21.01 4.97
C GLU A 230 -4.51 -22.22 4.10
N TYR A 231 -3.41 -22.11 3.33
CA TYR A 231 -3.15 -23.08 2.25
C TYR A 231 -2.06 -24.10 2.55
N ARG A 232 -1.25 -23.90 3.58
CA ARG A 232 -0.05 -24.73 3.80
C ARG A 232 -0.37 -26.19 4.10
N ALA A 233 -1.49 -26.46 4.78
CA ALA A 233 -1.90 -27.82 5.14
C ALA A 233 -2.25 -28.66 3.90
N ASP A 234 -2.92 -28.02 2.93
CA ASP A 234 -3.44 -28.68 1.73
C ASP A 234 -2.41 -28.74 0.58
N PHE A 235 -1.23 -28.15 0.78
CA PHE A 235 -0.20 -28.08 -0.27
C PHE A 235 0.51 -29.42 -0.50
N PRO A 236 0.89 -29.74 -1.76
CA PRO A 236 1.65 -30.95 -2.08
C PRO A 236 2.92 -31.11 -1.22
N SER A 237 3.18 -32.35 -0.80
CA SER A 237 4.29 -32.69 0.09
C SER A 237 5.64 -32.19 -0.45
N GLY A 238 6.41 -31.51 0.41
CA GLY A 238 7.71 -30.93 0.04
C GLY A 238 7.66 -29.50 -0.53
N GLN A 239 6.49 -28.95 -0.86
CA GLN A 239 6.33 -27.58 -1.39
C GLN A 239 5.72 -26.58 -0.39
N GLN A 240 5.40 -27.03 0.83
CA GLN A 240 4.74 -26.23 1.89
C GLN A 240 5.50 -24.95 2.30
N LYS A 241 6.81 -24.87 2.05
CA LYS A 241 7.62 -23.67 2.33
C LYS A 241 7.41 -22.55 1.31
N LEU A 242 6.89 -22.85 0.11
CA LEU A 242 6.76 -21.88 -0.98
C LEU A 242 5.58 -20.92 -0.79
N VAL A 243 4.52 -21.35 -0.10
CA VAL A 243 3.28 -20.57 0.11
C VAL A 243 3.42 -19.52 1.21
N VAL A 244 4.57 -19.52 1.90
CA VAL A 244 4.71 -18.76 3.12
C VAL A 244 4.69 -17.26 2.85
N PHE A 245 5.29 -16.78 1.76
CA PHE A 245 5.38 -15.35 1.34
C PHE A 245 5.68 -14.32 2.46
N VAL A 246 6.05 -14.75 3.67
CA VAL A 246 6.26 -13.93 4.86
C VAL A 246 7.34 -12.87 4.64
N ASP A 247 8.25 -13.11 3.70
CA ASP A 247 9.27 -12.14 3.32
C ASP A 247 8.70 -10.91 2.58
N LEU A 248 7.52 -11.02 1.95
CA LEU A 248 6.86 -9.90 1.29
C LEU A 248 6.08 -9.01 2.25
N ALA A 249 5.46 -9.57 3.29
CA ALA A 249 4.69 -8.79 4.26
C ALA A 249 5.45 -7.57 4.82
N PRO A 250 6.68 -7.69 5.39
CA PRO A 250 7.40 -6.54 5.91
C PRO A 250 7.76 -5.52 4.81
N ILE A 251 7.98 -5.98 3.57
CA ILE A 251 8.25 -5.08 2.44
C ILE A 251 7.00 -4.25 2.12
N PHE A 252 5.81 -4.86 2.10
CA PHE A 252 4.55 -4.17 1.85
C PHE A 252 4.20 -3.21 2.99
N SER A 253 4.36 -3.63 4.25
CA SER A 253 4.19 -2.75 5.42
C SER A 253 5.14 -1.54 5.36
N GLN A 254 6.41 -1.72 5.01
CA GLN A 254 7.35 -0.61 4.84
C GLN A 254 6.96 0.35 3.71
N MET A 255 6.41 -0.17 2.61
CA MET A 255 5.89 0.63 1.51
C MET A 255 4.68 1.46 1.96
N ALA A 256 3.74 0.85 2.69
CA ALA A 256 2.60 1.55 3.27
C ALA A 256 3.07 2.73 4.16
N ASP A 257 3.97 2.45 5.09
CA ASP A 257 4.51 3.47 5.98
C ASP A 257 5.27 4.57 5.21
N GLY A 258 6.02 4.20 4.17
CA GLY A 258 6.74 5.14 3.32
C GLY A 258 5.82 6.13 2.63
N ILE A 259 4.68 5.66 2.12
CA ILE A 259 3.67 6.50 1.48
C ILE A 259 3.05 7.47 2.50
N LEU A 260 2.65 6.97 3.67
CA LEU A 260 2.02 7.80 4.69
C LEU A 260 2.99 8.85 5.24
N ARG A 261 4.24 8.47 5.53
CA ARG A 261 5.29 9.43 5.95
C ARG A 261 5.50 10.53 4.92
N ARG A 262 5.52 10.17 3.64
CA ARG A 262 5.63 11.15 2.55
C ARG A 262 4.45 12.12 2.53
N GLN A 263 3.23 11.63 2.73
CA GLN A 263 2.03 12.47 2.78
C GLN A 263 2.05 13.44 3.98
N ILE A 264 2.50 12.97 5.15
CA ILE A 264 2.70 13.81 6.34
C ILE A 264 3.76 14.90 6.08
N GLN A 265 4.85 14.57 5.38
CA GLN A 265 5.89 15.55 5.02
C GLN A 265 5.37 16.62 4.04
N LEU A 266 4.56 16.23 3.06
CA LEU A 266 3.92 17.18 2.14
C LEU A 266 2.93 18.09 2.88
N ALA A 267 2.13 17.54 3.79
CA ALA A 267 1.25 18.31 4.66
C ALA A 267 2.05 19.33 5.50
N ALA A 268 3.12 18.88 6.16
CA ALA A 268 3.97 19.75 6.98
C ALA A 268 4.62 20.88 6.17
N ALA A 269 5.07 20.60 4.94
CA ALA A 269 5.64 21.62 4.05
C ALA A 269 4.60 22.69 3.68
N ASN A 270 3.40 22.28 3.23
CA ASN A 270 2.33 23.21 2.87
C ASN A 270 1.84 24.03 4.07
N LEU A 271 1.76 23.41 5.25
CA LEU A 271 1.39 24.10 6.49
C LEU A 271 2.46 25.09 6.93
N SER A 272 3.74 24.77 6.75
CA SER A 272 4.83 25.70 7.04
C SER A 272 4.79 26.92 6.12
N GLU A 273 4.57 26.71 4.82
CA GLU A 273 4.41 27.79 3.84
C GLU A 273 3.19 28.68 4.17
N ALA A 274 2.08 28.09 4.63
CA ALA A 274 0.92 28.85 5.07
C ALA A 274 1.22 29.69 6.33
N ILE A 275 2.00 29.17 7.28
CA ILE A 275 2.42 29.91 8.48
C ILE A 275 3.39 31.04 8.12
N ASP A 276 4.29 30.83 7.15
CA ASP A 276 5.25 31.86 6.71
C ASP A 276 4.55 33.13 6.18
N GLY A 277 3.31 33.00 5.68
CA GLY A 277 2.48 34.13 5.29
C GLY A 277 2.13 35.12 6.42
N ALA A 278 2.27 34.70 7.69
CA ALA A 278 2.03 35.54 8.85
C ALA A 278 3.23 36.42 9.21
N ASP A 279 4.38 36.24 8.55
CA ASP A 279 5.63 36.98 8.80
C ASP A 279 6.01 37.03 10.30
N GLY A 280 5.92 35.86 10.95
CA GLY A 280 6.22 35.71 12.37
C GLY A 280 5.19 36.30 13.34
N PHE A 281 3.98 36.64 12.87
CA PHE A 281 2.89 37.21 13.68
C PHE A 281 3.23 38.56 14.32
N GLN A 282 4.18 39.30 13.75
CA GLN A 282 4.63 40.58 14.29
C GLN A 282 3.78 41.75 13.80
N ASN A 283 3.75 42.83 14.59
CA ASN A 283 3.07 44.09 14.28
C ASN A 283 1.57 43.93 14.01
N THR A 284 0.91 42.96 14.63
CA THR A 284 -0.52 42.68 14.40
C THR A 284 -1.46 43.78 14.91
N HIS A 285 -0.94 44.76 15.65
CA HIS A 285 -1.65 46.01 15.94
C HIS A 285 -1.91 46.87 14.69
N GLN A 286 -1.23 46.59 13.57
CA GLN A 286 -1.45 47.25 12.28
C GLN A 286 -2.42 46.43 11.42
N SER A 287 -3.42 47.09 10.81
CA SER A 287 -4.49 46.42 10.03
C SER A 287 -3.97 45.43 8.99
N GLN A 288 -2.93 45.81 8.22
CA GLN A 288 -2.39 44.96 7.15
C GLN A 288 -1.74 43.67 7.69
N HIS A 289 -0.95 43.77 8.75
CA HIS A 289 -0.30 42.62 9.38
C HIS A 289 -1.31 41.73 10.12
N CYS A 290 -2.32 42.33 10.77
CA CYS A 290 -3.44 41.58 11.34
C CYS A 290 -4.18 40.75 10.27
N GLU A 291 -4.51 41.36 9.14
CA GLU A 291 -5.16 40.67 8.02
C GLU A 291 -4.30 39.54 7.46
N SER A 292 -2.98 39.74 7.32
CA SER A 292 -2.06 38.69 6.85
C SER A 292 -1.92 37.53 7.86
N ALA A 293 -1.81 37.83 9.16
CA ALA A 293 -1.76 36.82 10.20
C ALA A 293 -3.06 36.02 10.29
N LYS A 294 -4.22 36.70 10.20
CA LYS A 294 -5.53 36.07 10.16
C LYS A 294 -5.70 35.15 8.95
N PHE A 295 -5.37 35.66 7.76
CA PHE A 295 -5.43 34.87 6.53
C PHE A 295 -4.54 33.63 6.61
N SER A 296 -3.36 33.75 7.21
CA SER A 296 -2.43 32.63 7.39
C SER A 296 -2.99 31.54 8.32
N ILE A 297 -3.63 31.93 9.43
CA ILE A 297 -4.34 30.98 10.30
C ILE A 297 -5.51 30.31 9.57
N GLU A 298 -6.30 31.08 8.81
CA GLU A 298 -7.40 30.53 8.00
C GLU A 298 -6.89 29.54 6.94
N GLN A 299 -5.75 29.80 6.30
CA GLN A 299 -5.12 28.85 5.38
C GLN A 299 -4.64 27.57 6.09
N VAL A 300 -4.03 27.69 7.27
CA VAL A 300 -3.62 26.54 8.09
C VAL A 300 -4.83 25.67 8.45
N VAL A 301 -5.90 26.29 8.95
CA VAL A 301 -7.17 25.61 9.27
C VAL A 301 -7.72 24.91 8.04
N PHE A 302 -7.81 25.61 6.91
CA PHE A 302 -8.32 25.04 5.65
C PHE A 302 -7.52 23.81 5.19
N ILE A 303 -6.18 23.86 5.25
CA ILE A 303 -5.33 22.72 4.89
C ILE A 303 -5.58 21.54 5.84
N LEU A 304 -5.65 21.80 7.15
CA LEU A 304 -5.88 20.77 8.17
C LEU A 304 -7.26 20.11 8.01
N GLU A 305 -8.32 20.90 7.79
CA GLU A 305 -9.67 20.40 7.54
C GLU A 305 -9.72 19.53 6.28
N LYS A 306 -9.05 19.97 5.20
CA LYS A 306 -8.96 19.18 3.97
C LYS A 306 -8.30 17.83 4.24
N ILE A 307 -7.18 17.80 4.97
CA ILE A 307 -6.49 16.56 5.34
C ILE A 307 -7.39 15.67 6.19
N HIS A 308 -8.03 16.24 7.21
CA HIS A 308 -8.97 15.57 8.10
C HIS A 308 -10.07 14.83 7.31
N ILE A 309 -10.79 15.55 6.45
CA ILE A 309 -11.88 14.98 5.63
C ILE A 309 -11.37 13.84 4.74
N MET A 310 -10.19 14.03 4.11
CA MET A 310 -9.61 13.02 3.20
C MET A 310 -9.12 11.77 3.93
N TRP A 311 -8.60 11.90 5.14
CA TRP A 311 -7.94 10.79 5.84
C TRP A 311 -8.86 10.07 6.82
N GLU A 312 -9.73 10.78 7.54
CA GLU A 312 -10.65 10.18 8.52
C GLU A 312 -11.58 9.15 7.86
N SER A 313 -12.06 9.47 6.66
CA SER A 313 -12.99 8.62 5.92
C SER A 313 -12.35 7.38 5.30
N VAL A 314 -11.02 7.29 5.24
CA VAL A 314 -10.29 6.27 4.46
C VAL A 314 -9.38 5.42 5.35
N LEU A 315 -8.57 6.04 6.20
CA LEU A 315 -7.54 5.36 7.00
C LEU A 315 -8.14 4.61 8.19
N PRO A 316 -7.47 3.55 8.69
CA PRO A 316 -7.73 3.01 10.01
C PRO A 316 -7.71 4.09 11.09
N ARG A 317 -8.56 3.98 12.12
CA ARG A 317 -8.70 5.01 13.17
C ARG A 317 -7.39 5.25 13.91
N SER A 318 -6.66 4.19 14.27
CA SER A 318 -5.37 4.34 14.96
C SER A 318 -4.31 5.01 14.09
N ILE A 319 -4.27 4.66 12.80
CA ILE A 319 -3.33 5.24 11.83
C ILE A 319 -3.68 6.70 11.57
N TYR A 320 -4.96 7.02 11.38
CA TYR A 320 -5.47 8.38 11.22
C TYR A 320 -5.05 9.26 12.40
N ARG A 321 -5.38 8.85 13.64
CA ARG A 321 -5.06 9.61 14.86
C ARG A 321 -3.58 9.91 14.98
N ARG A 322 -2.75 8.87 14.87
CA ARG A 322 -1.28 9.01 14.93
C ARG A 322 -0.74 9.93 13.83
N SER A 323 -1.28 9.82 12.62
CA SER A 323 -0.86 10.67 11.49
C SER A 323 -1.22 12.13 11.74
N MET A 324 -2.42 12.40 12.23
CA MET A 324 -2.87 13.75 12.55
C MET A 324 -2.07 14.36 13.70
N PHE A 325 -1.67 13.59 14.71
CA PHE A 325 -0.77 14.08 15.76
C PHE A 325 0.59 14.52 15.20
N HIS A 326 1.15 13.76 14.26
CA HIS A 326 2.39 14.14 13.57
C HIS A 326 2.24 15.39 12.68
N VAL A 327 1.03 15.70 12.20
CA VAL A 327 0.75 16.91 11.42
C VAL A 327 0.51 18.12 12.34
N LEU A 328 -0.35 17.98 13.34
CA LEU A 328 -0.75 19.07 14.24
C LEU A 328 0.36 19.52 15.19
N GLY A 329 1.14 18.57 15.73
CA GLY A 329 2.17 18.87 16.72
C GLY A 329 3.16 19.95 16.26
N PRO A 330 3.81 19.77 15.08
CA PRO A 330 4.70 20.78 14.51
C PRO A 330 4.03 22.12 14.20
N VAL A 331 2.76 22.13 13.74
CA VAL A 331 2.01 23.36 13.43
C VAL A 331 1.85 24.21 14.69
N PHE A 332 1.28 23.65 15.76
CA PHE A 332 1.07 24.39 17.01
C PHE A 332 2.40 24.80 17.64
N SER A 333 3.42 23.93 17.57
CA SER A 333 4.76 24.25 18.05
C SER A 333 5.36 25.43 17.29
N ARG A 334 5.14 25.51 15.97
CA ARG A 334 5.70 26.58 15.14
C ARG A 334 5.02 27.91 15.40
N ILE A 335 3.69 27.94 15.38
CA ILE A 335 2.90 29.16 15.64
C ILE A 335 3.22 29.70 17.04
N THR A 336 3.21 28.83 18.06
CA THR A 336 3.55 29.21 19.44
C THR A 336 4.95 29.81 19.53
N LYS A 337 5.93 29.20 18.84
CA LYS A 337 7.31 29.69 18.86
C LYS A 337 7.43 31.06 18.20
N ASP A 338 6.79 31.26 17.05
CA ASP A 338 6.86 32.53 16.32
C ASP A 338 6.24 33.67 17.14
N MET A 339 5.08 33.42 17.77
CA MET A 339 4.46 34.38 18.70
C MET A 339 5.31 34.68 19.94
N LEU A 340 6.03 33.70 20.49
CA LEU A 340 6.92 33.90 21.64
C LEU A 340 8.24 34.61 21.30
N LEU A 341 8.60 34.70 20.02
CA LEU A 341 9.81 35.37 19.54
C LEU A 341 9.60 36.86 19.22
N ILE A 342 8.40 37.40 19.43
CA ILE A 342 8.13 38.83 19.26
C ILE A 342 8.83 39.60 20.38
N ASP A 343 9.69 40.56 20.02
CA ASP A 343 10.54 41.29 20.97
C ASP A 343 9.82 42.42 21.72
N ASP A 344 8.86 43.08 21.07
CA ASP A 344 8.08 44.21 21.62
C ASP A 344 6.64 44.10 21.13
N MET A 345 5.70 43.96 22.07
CA MET A 345 4.29 43.74 21.79
C MET A 345 3.45 44.90 22.33
N ALA A 346 2.67 45.51 21.43
CA ALA A 346 1.64 46.46 21.86
C ALA A 346 0.50 45.74 22.61
N ALA A 347 -0.20 46.43 23.50
CA ALA A 347 -1.36 45.87 24.21
C ALA A 347 -2.51 45.45 23.27
N GLU A 348 -2.65 46.13 22.12
CA GLU A 348 -3.61 45.72 21.09
C GLU A 348 -3.16 44.42 20.40
N GLU A 349 -1.86 44.25 20.19
CA GLU A 349 -1.29 43.06 19.54
C GLU A 349 -1.47 41.81 20.39
N THR A 350 -1.39 41.88 21.72
CA THR A 350 -1.71 40.74 22.59
C THR A 350 -3.16 40.27 22.43
N LEU A 351 -4.12 41.20 22.25
CA LEU A 351 -5.52 40.88 22.00
C LEU A 351 -5.73 40.26 20.61
N GLN A 352 -5.07 40.80 19.58
CA GLN A 352 -5.15 40.24 18.22
C GLN A 352 -4.60 38.82 18.17
N LEU A 353 -3.42 38.56 18.75
CA LEU A 353 -2.81 37.23 18.82
C LEU A 353 -3.68 36.24 19.59
N GLN A 354 -4.28 36.65 20.71
CA GLN A 354 -5.22 35.83 21.45
C GLN A 354 -6.44 35.46 20.58
N GLY A 355 -7.01 36.43 19.87
CA GLY A 355 -8.11 36.21 18.93
C GLY A 355 -7.77 35.22 17.82
N LEU A 356 -6.55 35.27 17.27
CA LEU A 356 -6.06 34.31 16.28
C LEU A 356 -5.95 32.89 16.84
N ILE A 357 -5.50 32.73 18.08
CA ILE A 357 -5.44 31.42 18.74
C ILE A 357 -6.84 30.85 18.92
N HIS A 358 -7.79 31.65 19.42
CA HIS A 358 -9.18 31.22 19.59
C HIS A 358 -9.82 30.87 18.25
N LEU A 359 -9.62 31.68 17.21
CA LEU A 359 -10.09 31.39 15.85
C LEU A 359 -9.60 30.02 15.36
N ALA A 360 -8.32 29.70 15.57
CA ALA A 360 -7.77 28.40 15.19
C ALA A 360 -8.41 27.25 15.98
N LEU A 361 -8.54 27.41 17.30
CA LEU A 361 -9.09 26.37 18.19
C LEU A 361 -10.59 26.09 17.91
N GLU A 362 -11.37 27.14 17.66
CA GLU A 362 -12.80 27.03 17.36
C GLU A 362 -13.04 26.30 16.04
N ASN A 363 -12.31 26.69 14.98
CA ASN A 363 -12.48 26.07 13.66
C ASN A 363 -11.97 24.62 13.63
N LEU A 364 -10.95 24.28 14.42
CA LEU A 364 -10.42 22.91 14.49
C LEU A 364 -11.15 21.99 15.48
N SER A 365 -12.26 22.45 16.08
CA SER A 365 -13.00 21.71 17.10
C SER A 365 -13.51 20.33 16.63
N SER A 366 -14.05 20.26 15.41
CA SER A 366 -14.52 19.00 14.80
C SER A 366 -13.37 18.00 14.61
N LEU A 367 -12.21 18.48 14.19
CA LEU A 367 -11.00 17.70 14.00
C LEU A 367 -10.53 17.15 15.35
N PHE A 368 -10.47 17.97 16.41
CA PHE A 368 -10.07 17.51 17.74
C PHE A 368 -11.00 16.40 18.28
N LEU A 369 -12.31 16.53 18.08
CA LEU A 369 -13.28 15.51 18.47
C LEU A 369 -13.08 14.18 17.73
N SER A 370 -12.63 14.21 16.47
CA SER A 370 -12.31 12.99 15.71
C SER A 370 -11.08 12.23 16.26
N LEU A 371 -10.21 12.91 17.03
CA LEU A 371 -8.94 12.36 17.51
C LEU A 371 -9.03 11.72 18.90
N VAL A 372 -10.19 11.78 19.55
CA VAL A 372 -10.40 11.26 20.89
C VAL A 372 -11.32 10.03 20.86
N GLU A 373 -11.15 9.15 21.83
CA GLU A 373 -12.08 8.03 22.07
C GLU A 373 -13.18 8.53 23.01
N ASN A 374 -14.39 8.71 22.47
CA ASN A 374 -15.57 9.04 23.24
C ASN A 374 -16.55 7.86 23.12
N ASP A 375 -16.91 7.26 24.26
CA ASP A 375 -17.96 6.22 24.35
C ASP A 375 -19.37 6.82 24.32
N ASP A 376 -19.51 8.13 24.54
CA ASP A 376 -20.78 8.85 24.57
C ASP A 376 -21.07 9.58 23.24
N ASP A 377 -22.34 9.55 22.82
CA ASP A 377 -22.85 10.16 21.58
C ASP A 377 -22.78 11.71 21.57
N GLU A 378 -22.52 12.35 22.73
CA GLU A 378 -22.40 13.81 22.85
C GLU A 378 -20.96 14.29 22.56
N LYS A 379 -20.75 14.76 21.32
CA LYS A 379 -19.46 15.29 20.84
C LYS A 379 -19.24 16.75 21.26
N PHE A 380 -18.93 17.00 22.53
CA PHE A 380 -18.47 18.31 23.00
C PHE A 380 -17.02 18.26 23.48
N LEU A 381 -16.29 19.37 23.31
CA LEU A 381 -14.93 19.52 23.85
C LEU A 381 -15.01 19.78 25.35
N ASP A 382 -15.09 18.70 26.13
CA ASP A 382 -15.09 18.74 27.58
C ASP A 382 -13.66 18.73 28.16
N HIS A 383 -13.56 18.83 29.49
CA HIS A 383 -12.27 18.82 30.17
C HIS A 383 -11.48 17.53 29.91
N HIS A 384 -12.16 16.37 29.87
CA HIS A 384 -11.52 15.08 29.65
C HIS A 384 -10.92 14.96 28.25
N THR A 385 -11.63 15.43 27.23
CA THR A 385 -11.17 15.48 25.84
C THR A 385 -9.89 16.29 25.72
N TRP A 386 -9.83 17.46 26.37
CA TRP A 386 -8.62 18.29 26.38
C TRP A 386 -7.44 17.63 27.09
N VAL A 387 -7.67 16.91 28.18
CA VAL A 387 -6.60 16.17 28.88
C VAL A 387 -5.98 15.11 27.96
N GLN A 388 -6.78 14.32 27.25
CA GLN A 388 -6.27 13.32 26.30
C GLN A 388 -5.48 13.96 25.14
N LEU A 389 -5.97 15.08 24.61
CA LEU A 389 -5.31 15.81 23.53
C LEU A 389 -3.99 16.43 23.98
N ASP A 390 -3.94 16.94 25.21
CA ASP A 390 -2.72 17.52 25.79
C ASP A 390 -1.62 16.49 26.00
N GLU A 391 -1.98 15.28 26.43
CA GLU A 391 -1.03 14.17 26.57
C GLU A 391 -0.50 13.72 25.20
N SER A 392 -1.37 13.71 24.19
CA SER A 392 -1.02 13.26 22.83
C SER A 392 -0.27 14.34 22.02
N ILE A 393 -0.57 15.62 22.26
CA ILE A 393 -0.03 16.78 21.53
C ILE A 393 0.41 17.86 22.54
N PRO A 394 1.60 17.74 23.15
CA PRO A 394 2.08 18.71 24.13
C PRO A 394 2.17 20.16 23.60
N SER A 395 2.43 20.33 22.30
CA SER A 395 2.45 21.66 21.67
C SER A 395 1.06 22.31 21.59
N LEU A 396 -0.02 21.53 21.53
CA LEU A 396 -1.39 22.05 21.62
C LEU A 396 -1.69 22.57 23.02
N LYS A 397 -1.27 21.84 24.06
CA LYS A 397 -1.36 22.30 25.46
C LYS A 397 -0.68 23.66 25.63
N LYS A 398 0.55 23.79 25.13
CA LYS A 398 1.32 25.03 25.17
C LYS A 398 0.63 26.16 24.40
N PHE A 399 0.13 25.87 23.19
CA PHE A 399 -0.59 26.82 22.34
C PHE A 399 -1.87 27.34 23.01
N ARG A 400 -2.67 26.47 23.63
CA ARG A 400 -3.86 26.90 24.40
C ARG A 400 -3.47 27.76 25.60
N LYS A 401 -2.44 27.34 26.35
CA LYS A 401 -1.96 28.11 27.50
C LYS A 401 -1.39 29.47 27.10
N LEU A 402 -0.87 29.63 25.88
CA LEU A 402 -0.44 30.93 25.35
C LEU A 402 -1.61 31.92 25.24
N ALA A 403 -2.81 31.48 24.82
CA ALA A 403 -3.98 32.36 24.75
C ALA A 403 -4.37 32.92 26.13
N GLU A 404 -4.29 32.09 27.18
CA GLU A 404 -4.49 32.55 28.55
C GLU A 404 -3.35 33.49 28.97
N LEU A 405 -2.11 33.12 28.65
CA LEU A 405 -0.91 33.87 29.05
C LEU A 405 -0.90 35.31 28.48
N LEU A 406 -1.43 35.52 27.27
CA LEU A 406 -1.55 36.83 26.62
C LEU A 406 -2.47 37.81 27.36
N ASP A 407 -3.40 37.32 28.20
CA ASP A 407 -4.33 38.14 29.00
C ASP A 407 -3.95 38.21 30.49
N MET A 408 -2.91 37.48 30.90
CA MET A 408 -2.49 37.43 32.30
C MET A 408 -1.75 38.69 32.75
N SER A 409 -2.07 39.17 33.95
CA SER A 409 -1.26 40.19 34.62
C SER A 409 0.10 39.66 35.05
N LEU A 410 1.10 40.53 35.19
CA LEU A 410 2.45 40.16 35.66
C LEU A 410 2.43 39.36 36.98
N LYS A 411 1.53 39.69 37.92
CA LYS A 411 1.38 38.95 39.19
C LYS A 411 0.86 37.53 38.97
N SER A 412 -0.12 37.38 38.08
CA SER A 412 -0.69 36.07 37.73
C SER A 412 0.35 35.20 37.03
N ILE A 413 1.18 35.79 36.16
CA ILE A 413 2.27 35.07 35.47
C ILE A 413 3.29 34.55 36.49
N THR A 414 3.72 35.38 37.44
CA THR A 414 4.63 34.94 38.51
C THR A 414 4.04 33.78 39.31
N ALA A 415 2.78 33.89 39.73
CA ALA A 415 2.12 32.84 40.50
C ALA A 415 1.98 31.51 39.71
N ALA A 416 1.67 31.58 38.42
CA ALA A 416 1.57 30.40 37.55
C ALA A 416 2.94 29.78 37.22
N TRP A 417 4.01 30.57 37.26
CA TRP A 417 5.39 30.04 37.19
C TRP A 417 5.78 29.36 38.49
N GLU A 418 5.50 29.99 39.63
CA GLU A 418 5.78 29.45 40.98
C GLU A 418 5.03 28.15 41.27
N SER A 419 3.78 28.03 40.82
CA SER A 419 2.99 26.81 40.94
C SER A 419 3.49 25.66 40.04
N GLY A 420 4.41 25.95 39.11
CA GLY A 420 4.89 25.01 38.10
C GLY A 420 3.90 24.80 36.95
N GLU A 421 2.77 25.50 36.92
CA GLU A 421 1.74 25.36 35.89
C GLU A 421 2.28 25.66 34.48
N LEU A 422 3.00 26.78 34.32
CA LEU A 422 3.59 27.15 33.03
C LEU A 422 4.69 26.18 32.59
N ALA A 423 5.51 25.70 33.51
CA ALA A 423 6.51 24.67 33.23
C ALA A 423 5.87 23.36 32.77
N ASN A 424 4.77 22.95 33.42
CA ASN A 424 3.98 21.76 33.05
C ASN A 424 3.28 21.89 31.69
N CYS A 425 3.12 23.11 31.18
CA CYS A 425 2.66 23.39 29.81
C CYS A 425 3.81 23.47 28.80
N GLY A 426 5.07 23.26 29.22
CA GLY A 426 6.24 23.22 28.35
C GLY A 426 6.87 24.58 28.07
N PHE A 427 6.60 25.61 28.88
CA PHE A 427 7.29 26.90 28.79
C PHE A 427 8.64 26.84 29.51
N THR A 428 9.68 27.39 28.87
CA THR A 428 11.03 27.50 29.43
C THR A 428 11.26 28.85 30.10
N SER A 429 12.20 28.92 31.06
CA SER A 429 12.60 30.19 31.70
C SER A 429 13.05 31.25 30.69
N SER A 430 13.67 30.85 29.58
CA SER A 430 14.05 31.76 28.49
C SER A 430 12.86 32.33 27.73
N GLU A 431 11.88 31.49 27.37
CA GLU A 431 10.68 31.93 26.65
C GLU A 431 9.86 32.89 27.53
N MET A 432 9.66 32.54 28.80
CA MET A 432 8.91 33.39 29.73
C MET A 432 9.56 34.74 29.95
N ARG A 433 10.90 34.78 30.04
CA ARG A 433 11.66 36.02 30.18
C ARG A 433 11.53 36.92 28.97
N ASN A 434 11.59 36.35 27.77
CA ASN A 434 11.44 37.11 26.53
C ASN A 434 10.01 37.63 26.41
N PHE A 435 9.02 36.77 26.66
CA PHE A 435 7.61 37.14 26.67
C PHE A 435 7.29 38.31 27.63
N ILE A 436 7.77 38.25 28.88
CA ILE A 436 7.54 39.32 29.86
C ILE A 436 8.21 40.63 29.43
N LYS A 437 9.40 40.55 28.81
CA LYS A 437 10.08 41.76 28.30
C LYS A 437 9.32 42.38 27.14
N ALA A 438 8.67 41.57 26.31
CA ALA A 438 7.94 42.01 25.14
C ALA A 438 6.60 42.69 25.49
N ILE A 439 5.88 42.21 26.51
CA ILE A 439 4.54 42.77 26.84
C ILE A 439 4.60 43.88 27.90
N PHE A 440 5.50 43.76 28.89
CA PHE A 440 5.50 44.67 30.04
C PHE A 440 6.62 45.71 29.95
N ALA A 441 6.25 46.99 30.07
CA ALA A 441 7.19 48.10 30.18
C ALA A 441 8.16 47.96 31.38
N ASP A 442 9.33 48.60 31.30
CA ASP A 442 10.32 48.54 32.39
C ASP A 442 9.75 49.12 33.69
N SER A 443 9.61 48.26 34.69
CA SER A 443 9.11 48.61 36.02
C SER A 443 9.85 47.81 37.10
N PRO A 444 9.87 48.27 38.35
CA PRO A 444 10.44 47.52 39.46
C PRO A 444 9.81 46.13 39.61
N LEU A 445 8.48 46.03 39.44
CA LEU A 445 7.74 44.76 39.48
C LEU A 445 8.18 43.80 38.36
N ARG A 446 8.45 44.32 37.15
CA ARG A 446 9.00 43.51 36.06
C ARG A 446 10.37 42.96 36.41
N LYS A 447 11.27 43.78 36.97
CA LYS A 447 12.62 43.34 37.36
C LYS A 447 12.58 42.25 38.43
N GLU A 448 11.69 42.39 39.41
CA GLU A 448 11.47 41.38 40.45
C GLU A 448 10.96 40.06 39.86
N CYS A 449 9.91 40.11 39.03
CA CYS A 449 9.36 38.94 38.34
C CYS A 449 10.42 38.22 37.48
N LEU A 450 11.19 38.96 36.69
CA LEU A 450 12.28 38.41 35.89
C LEU A 450 13.38 37.78 36.76
N GLY A 451 13.71 38.38 37.91
CA GLY A 451 14.66 37.82 38.87
C GLY A 451 14.17 36.48 39.44
N TRP A 452 12.89 36.39 39.76
CA TRP A 452 12.27 35.15 40.25
C TRP A 452 12.31 34.01 39.22
N ILE A 453 11.93 34.27 37.96
CA ILE A 453 11.95 33.27 36.89
C ILE A 453 13.37 32.73 36.62
N VAL A 454 14.40 33.52 36.90
CA VAL A 454 15.81 33.08 36.81
C VAL A 454 16.20 32.21 38.01
N ALA A 455 15.69 32.52 39.20
CA ALA A 455 15.99 31.80 40.44
C ALA A 455 15.32 30.43 40.51
N THR A 456 14.17 30.25 39.84
CA THR A 456 13.46 28.96 39.70
C THR A 456 13.45 28.47 38.25
N PRO A 457 14.60 27.99 37.73
CA PRO A 457 14.64 27.38 36.41
C PRO A 457 13.91 26.03 36.47
N ALA A 458 12.79 25.93 35.75
CA ALA A 458 12.09 24.69 35.47
C ALA A 458 12.62 24.05 34.17
#